data_AF-A0A950WEK4-F1
#
_entry.id   AF-A0A950WEK4-F1
#
_cell.length_a   1.000
_cell.length_b   1.000
_cell.length_c   1.000
_cell.angle_alpha   90.00
_cell.angle_beta   90.00
_cell.angle_gamma   90.00
#
_symmetry.space_group_name_H-M   'P 1'
#
loop_
_entity.id
_entity.type
_entity.pdbx_description
1 polymer ?
#
loop_
_entity_poly.entity_id
_entity_poly.type
_entity_poly.pdbx_seq_one_letter_code
_entity_poly.pdbx_strand_id
1 'polypeptide(L)' 'HASIVVYPGAYHDFDHPNRPVQTRTGNAFSVDNSGKVHTGTNPAARADAIRRVTQFLSRSQGAAPDEQHSERE' A
#
# COMPACT_ATOMS: atom_id res chain seq x y z
N HIS A 1 11.25 12.22 2.97
CA HIS A 1 9.92 12.85 2.87
C HIS A 1 8.93 11.82 2.33
N ALA A 2 7.66 11.91 2.69
CA ALA A 2 6.60 11.06 2.14
C ALA A 2 6.06 11.64 0.83
N SER A 3 5.53 10.79 -0.05
CA SER A 3 4.94 11.18 -1.34
C SER A 3 3.60 10.46 -1.55
N ILE A 4 2.63 11.13 -2.16
CA ILE A 4 1.36 10.51 -2.57
C ILE A 4 1.55 9.85 -3.94
N VAL A 5 1.13 8.59 -4.06
CA VAL A 5 1.14 7.82 -5.31
C VAL A 5 -0.28 7.35 -5.61
N VAL A 6 -0.76 7.60 -6.82
CA VAL A 6 -2.08 7.16 -7.30
C VAL A 6 -1.88 6.05 -8.31
N TYR A 7 -2.64 4.96 -8.16
CA TYR A 7 -2.63 3.83 -9.08
C TYR A 7 -3.92 3.81 -9.90
N PRO A 8 -3.90 4.21 -11.19
CA PRO A 8 -5.07 4.14 -12.05
C PRO A 8 -5.63 2.71 -12.14
N GLY A 9 -6.95 2.58 -12.02
CA GLY A 9 -7.62 1.27 -12.07
C GLY A 9 -7.41 0.39 -10.84
N ALA A 10 -6.79 0.89 -9.77
CA ALA A 10 -6.81 0.24 -8.47
C ALA A 10 -8.07 0.66 -7.70
N TYR A 11 -8.88 -0.31 -7.27
CA TYR A 11 -10.03 -0.07 -6.41
C TYR A 11 -9.62 -0.08 -4.92
N HIS A 12 -10.59 0.08 -4.02
CA HIS A 12 -10.37 -0.23 -2.61
C HIS A 12 -9.89 -1.69 -2.45
N ASP A 13 -9.10 -1.97 -1.42
CA ASP A 13 -8.49 -3.29 -1.15
C ASP A 13 -7.52 -3.79 -2.26
N PHE A 14 -6.94 -2.89 -3.08
CA PHE A 14 -6.06 -3.28 -4.19
C PHE A 14 -4.80 -4.07 -3.78
N ASP A 15 -4.34 -3.88 -2.55
CA ASP A 15 -3.14 -4.47 -1.96
C ASP A 15 -3.43 -5.79 -1.21
N HIS A 16 -4.71 -6.13 -1.01
CA HIS A 16 -5.11 -7.41 -0.45
C HIS A 16 -4.55 -8.56 -1.32
N PRO A 17 -4.05 -9.65 -0.73
CA PRO A 17 -3.63 -10.81 -1.51
C PRO A 17 -4.83 -11.48 -2.20
N ASN A 18 -4.71 -11.74 -3.51
CA ASN A 18 -5.59 -12.60 -4.32
C ASN A 18 -7.10 -12.37 -4.12
N ARG A 19 -7.53 -11.12 -3.95
CA ARG A 19 -8.92 -10.74 -3.81
C ARG A 19 -9.54 -10.49 -5.19
N PRO A 20 -10.53 -11.27 -5.64
CA PRO A 20 -11.22 -10.98 -6.89
C PRO A 20 -11.90 -9.61 -6.86
N VAL A 21 -11.96 -8.96 -8.03
CA VAL A 21 -12.72 -7.71 -8.19
C VAL A 21 -14.21 -8.01 -8.04
N GLN A 22 -14.87 -7.26 -7.17
CA GLN A 22 -16.29 -7.40 -6.89
C GLN A 22 -16.91 -6.08 -6.48
N THR A 23 -18.22 -5.95 -6.73
CA THR A 23 -19.03 -4.85 -6.18
C THR A 23 -19.58 -5.27 -4.82
N ARG A 24 -19.31 -4.46 -3.79
CA ARG A 24 -19.95 -4.53 -2.48
C ARG A 24 -21.14 -3.58 -2.46
N THR A 25 -22.15 -3.90 -1.67
CA THR A 25 -23.41 -3.16 -1.54
C THR A 25 -23.75 -2.91 -0.08
N GLY A 26 -24.60 -1.91 0.20
CA GLY A 26 -25.04 -1.57 1.55
C GLY A 26 -24.08 -0.63 2.28
N ASN A 27 -23.15 -0.01 1.57
CA ASN A 27 -22.28 1.01 2.12
C ASN A 27 -23.09 2.28 2.40
N ALA A 28 -22.95 2.87 3.60
CA ALA A 28 -23.64 4.11 3.96
C ALA A 28 -23.29 5.30 3.03
N PHE A 29 -22.07 5.26 2.47
CA PHE A 29 -21.57 6.28 1.55
C PHE A 29 -20.92 5.61 0.34
N SER A 30 -21.25 6.10 -0.85
CA SER A 30 -20.57 5.84 -2.12
C SER A 30 -20.55 7.13 -2.94
N VAL A 31 -19.69 7.19 -3.96
CA VAL A 31 -19.51 8.43 -4.75
C VAL A 31 -20.81 8.89 -5.43
N ASP A 32 -21.71 7.95 -5.72
CA ASP A 32 -22.98 8.14 -6.40
C ASP A 32 -24.19 7.96 -5.47
N ASN A 33 -23.98 7.86 -4.15
CA ASN A 33 -25.00 7.56 -3.14
C ASN A 33 -25.81 6.25 -3.36
N SER A 34 -25.38 5.35 -4.25
CA SER A 34 -26.02 4.05 -4.45
C SER A 34 -25.71 3.04 -3.33
N GLY A 35 -24.72 3.33 -2.50
CA GLY A 35 -24.17 2.42 -1.51
C GLY A 35 -23.39 1.25 -2.13
N LYS A 36 -22.99 1.36 -3.41
CA LYS A 36 -22.19 0.36 -4.12
C LYS A 36 -20.74 0.82 -4.27
N VAL A 37 -19.79 -0.07 -4.01
CA VAL A 37 -18.35 0.20 -4.16
C VAL A 37 -17.62 -0.98 -4.79
N HIS A 38 -16.56 -0.72 -5.56
CA HIS A 38 -15.69 -1.77 -6.06
C HIS A 38 -14.54 -2.04 -5.09
N THR A 39 -14.22 -3.32 -4.91
CA THR A 39 -13.04 -3.76 -4.16
C THR A 39 -12.35 -4.88 -4.90
N GLY A 40 -11.05 -5.06 -4.71
CA GLY A 40 -10.32 -6.19 -5.29
C GLY A 40 -8.88 -5.85 -5.62
N THR A 41 -8.06 -6.90 -5.72
CA THR A 41 -6.62 -6.79 -5.95
C THR A 41 -6.33 -6.17 -7.32
N ASN A 42 -5.39 -5.23 -7.35
CA ASN A 42 -4.69 -4.84 -8.57
C ASN A 42 -3.23 -5.34 -8.44
N PRO A 43 -2.83 -6.41 -9.16
CA PRO A 43 -1.54 -7.05 -8.95
C PRO A 43 -0.34 -6.12 -9.14
N ALA A 44 -0.39 -5.24 -10.14
CA ALA A 44 0.68 -4.30 -10.43
C ALA A 44 0.78 -3.22 -9.34
N ALA A 45 -0.35 -2.63 -8.94
CA ALA A 45 -0.39 -1.62 -7.87
C ALA A 45 0.06 -2.21 -6.52
N ARG A 46 -0.37 -3.44 -6.19
CA ARG A 46 0.06 -4.14 -4.98
C ARG A 46 1.57 -4.33 -4.93
N ALA A 47 2.16 -4.86 -6.01
CA ALA A 47 3.59 -5.11 -6.07
C ALA A 47 4.41 -3.81 -5.91
N ASP A 48 3.99 -2.73 -6.58
CA ASP A 48 4.68 -1.45 -6.51
C ASP A 48 4.50 -0.77 -5.14
N ALA A 49 3.30 -0.81 -4.56
CA ALA A 49 3.02 -0.25 -3.24
C ALA A 49 3.86 -0.92 -2.14
N ILE A 50 3.91 -2.26 -2.13
CA ILE A 50 4.75 -3.01 -1.17
C ILE A 50 6.21 -2.58 -1.31
N ARG A 51 6.76 -2.58 -2.54
CA ARG A 51 8.15 -2.17 -2.80
C ARG A 51 8.45 -0.76 -2.28
N ARG A 52 7.58 0.21 -2.57
CA ARG A 52 7.76 1.62 -2.15
C ARG A 52 7.67 1.79 -0.64
N VAL A 53 6.70 1.14 0.00
CA VAL A 53 6.51 1.23 1.46
C VAL A 53 7.68 0.58 2.19
N THR A 54 8.15 -0.60 1.75
CA THR A 54 9.36 -1.22 2.31
C THR A 54 10.56 -0.28 2.21
N GLN A 55 10.82 0.30 1.02
CA GLN A 55 11.92 1.25 0.84
C GLN A 55 11.76 2.53 1.69
N PHE A 56 10.53 3.01 1.88
CA PHE A 56 10.26 4.14 2.76
C PHE A 56 10.59 3.82 4.22
N LEU A 57 10.12 2.67 4.72
CA LEU A 57 10.34 2.25 6.11
C LEU A 57 11.81 1.93 6.41
N SER A 58 12.54 1.32 5.47
CA SER A 58 13.98 1.06 5.64
C SER A 58 14.80 2.34 5.80
N ARG A 59 14.37 3.46 5.19
CA ARG A 59 15.03 4.76 5.33
C ARG A 59 14.71 5.44 6.66
N SER A 60 13.54 5.14 7.26
CA SER A 60 13.09 5.79 8.49
C SER A 60 13.51 5.07 9.77
N GLN A 61 13.90 3.79 9.69
CA GLN A 61 14.28 3.00 10.87
C GLN A 61 15.75 3.16 11.31
N GLY A 62 16.54 4.03 10.68
CA GLY A 62 17.98 4.14 10.95
C GLY A 62 18.76 2.90 10.47
N ALA A 63 20.07 3.03 10.26
CA ALA A 63 20.91 1.89 9.91
C ALA A 63 20.85 0.82 11.03
N ALA A 64 20.91 -0.46 10.64
CA ALA A 64 21.00 -1.57 11.58
C ALA A 64 22.19 -1.37 12.55
N PRO A 65 22.12 -1.87 13.80
CA PRO A 65 23.13 -1.59 14.83
C PRO A 65 24.53 -2.20 14.59
N ASP A 66 24.80 -2.83 13.44
CA ASP A 66 26.04 -3.59 13.20
C ASP A 66 27.24 -2.79 12.66
N GLU A 67 27.12 -1.47 12.43
CA GLU A 67 28.23 -0.65 11.90
C GLU A 67 28.92 0.27 12.93
N GLN A 68 28.62 0.16 14.24
CA GLN A 68 29.21 1.04 15.28
C GLN A 68 30.26 0.38 16.19
N HIS A 69 30.79 -0.80 15.82
CA HIS A 69 31.82 -1.52 16.58
C HIS A 69 33.10 -1.76 15.76
N SER A 70 33.68 -0.72 15.17
CA SER A 70 35.07 -0.77 14.72
C SER A 70 35.59 0.65 14.58
N GLU A 71 36.07 1.23 15.68
CA GLU A 71 37.02 2.37 15.75
C GLU A 71 37.07 2.89 17.19
N ARG A 72 37.58 2.06 18.10
CA ARG A 72 38.25 2.49 19.34
C ARG A 72 39.27 1.43 19.73
N GLU A 73 40.41 1.45 19.05
CA GLU A 73 41.70 1.01 19.60
C GLU A 73 42.70 2.14 19.42
#